data_AF-A0A960QGR2-F1
#
_entry.id   AF-A0A960QGR2-F1
#
_cell.length_a   1.000
_cell.length_b   1.000
_cell.length_c   1.000
_cell.angle_alpha   90.00
_cell.angle_beta   90.00
_cell.angle_gamma   90.00
#
_symmetry.space_group_name_H-M   'P 1'
#
loop_
_entity.id
_entity.type
_entity.pdbx_description
1 polymer ?
#
loop_
_entity_poly.entity_id
_entity_poly.type
_entity_poly.pdbx_seq_one_letter_code
_entity_poly.pdbx_strand_id
1 'polypeptide(L)'
;MNTRTLILTVIFSLVAQSGTMAQSESAASTKVGNLLSNGDFQNRLKTWKLESYRNQGTHRIDQQLRHGDQPTLRLDNSSEDNTMANQFIPVKRHTHYRITAFTKAEGIRFFESGRDGACLGIRGTMERSAPIPATSDWRKIVFDFNSRERTRVEVGPHLGWHASMVTGTAWFAEVRMVENSQARPENLFLNGDFHQGLQEWDTVSYQGRGRHRLDPEVLFGGRPTLRLNNKRADHTMANQIIAVKPNTSYRITAFARTEGVQFMEGGEDSACLGIRGTFEKSDRIPPTSDWQKITLEFESGNRTEVEVGPHLGWHSSMVKGTAWFADVFMEKR
;
A
#
# COMPACT_ATOMS: atom_id res chain seq x y z
N MET A 1 -16.59 85.93 -11.25
CA MET A 1 -17.79 86.64 -10.75
C MET A 1 -18.81 85.61 -10.29
N ASN A 2 -19.20 85.74 -9.02
CA ASN A 2 -20.42 85.31 -8.33
C ASN A 2 -20.79 83.83 -8.18
N THR A 3 -20.27 83.26 -7.08
CA THR A 3 -21.01 82.70 -5.92
C THR A 3 -22.54 82.53 -6.00
N ARG A 4 -23.03 81.33 -5.64
CA ARG A 4 -23.88 81.15 -4.45
C ARG A 4 -24.04 79.69 -4.01
N THR A 5 -23.68 79.50 -2.75
CA THR A 5 -23.86 78.38 -1.82
C THR A 5 -25.34 78.09 -1.53
N LEU A 6 -25.70 76.81 -1.33
CA LEU A 6 -26.76 76.46 -0.40
C LEU A 6 -26.34 75.27 0.47
N ILE A 7 -26.41 75.53 1.77
CA ILE A 7 -26.12 74.66 2.91
C ILE A 7 -27.39 73.86 3.21
N LEU A 8 -27.26 72.55 3.43
CA LEU A 8 -28.22 71.82 4.26
C LEU A 8 -27.46 70.97 5.28
N THR A 9 -27.57 71.39 6.52
CA THR A 9 -27.12 70.74 7.75
C THR A 9 -28.24 69.83 8.24
N VAL A 10 -27.98 68.54 8.47
CA VAL A 10 -28.70 67.75 9.48
C VAL A 10 -27.69 66.89 10.25
N ILE A 11 -27.81 66.99 11.57
CA ILE A 11 -26.90 66.52 12.61
C ILE A 11 -27.19 65.05 12.98
N PHE A 12 -26.10 64.37 13.33
CA PHE A 12 -25.89 63.09 14.01
C PHE A 12 -27.05 62.42 14.74
N SER A 13 -27.13 61.09 14.56
CA SER A 13 -27.54 60.15 15.61
C SER A 13 -26.46 59.05 15.72
N LEU A 14 -25.81 59.02 16.87
CA LEU A 14 -24.74 58.10 17.24
C LEU A 14 -25.36 56.76 17.65
N VAL A 15 -25.02 55.67 16.97
CA VAL A 15 -25.20 54.31 17.52
C VAL A 15 -23.84 53.63 17.48
N ALA A 16 -23.27 53.45 18.68
CA ALA A 16 -22.12 52.62 18.89
C ALA A 16 -22.51 51.16 18.70
N GLN A 17 -21.91 50.49 17.71
CA GLN A 17 -21.79 49.04 17.72
C GLN A 17 -20.29 48.71 17.66
N SER A 18 -19.79 48.32 18.83
CA SER A 18 -18.55 47.56 18.99
C SER A 18 -18.71 46.22 18.27
N GLY A 19 -18.20 46.14 17.05
CA GLY A 19 -18.08 44.91 16.27
C GLY A 19 -16.61 44.62 16.01
N THR A 20 -16.12 43.59 16.67
CA THR A 20 -14.76 43.05 16.67
C THR A 20 -14.19 42.84 15.26
N MET A 21 -12.93 43.24 15.05
CA MET A 21 -12.11 42.75 13.95
C MET A 21 -12.02 41.22 14.03
N ALA A 22 -12.55 40.54 13.03
CA ALA A 22 -12.23 39.16 12.73
C ALA A 22 -11.64 39.11 11.32
N GLN A 23 -10.30 39.02 11.25
CA GLN A 23 -9.65 38.27 10.20
C GLN A 23 -10.05 36.81 10.35
N SER A 24 -10.66 36.21 9.34
CA SER A 24 -10.51 34.77 9.10
C SER A 24 -10.79 34.39 7.65
N GLU A 25 -9.71 33.97 7.01
CA GLU A 25 -9.61 32.87 6.04
C GLU A 25 -10.85 32.54 5.19
N SER A 26 -10.86 33.10 3.98
CA SER A 26 -11.74 32.63 2.90
C SER A 26 -10.97 31.70 1.95
N ALA A 27 -11.27 30.40 2.10
CA ALA A 27 -11.31 29.37 1.08
C ALA A 27 -9.98 28.91 0.42
N ALA A 28 -9.22 28.09 1.16
CA ALA A 28 -8.43 27.04 0.51
C ALA A 28 -9.41 25.97 -0.02
N SER A 29 -9.53 25.88 -1.35
CA SER A 29 -10.26 24.82 -2.05
C SER A 29 -9.63 23.46 -1.74
N THR A 30 -10.10 22.79 -0.69
CA THR A 30 -9.95 21.33 -0.56
C THR A 30 -10.78 20.68 -1.64
N LYS A 31 -10.15 20.43 -2.80
CA LYS A 31 -10.69 19.57 -3.86
C LYS A 31 -11.17 18.28 -3.17
N VAL A 32 -12.50 18.07 -3.16
CA VAL A 32 -13.20 17.02 -2.40
C VAL A 32 -12.42 15.71 -2.44
N GLY A 33 -12.02 15.22 -1.26
CA GLY A 33 -11.37 13.91 -1.07
C GLY A 33 -9.85 13.90 -0.87
N ASN A 34 -9.11 14.99 -1.10
CA ASN A 34 -7.67 15.02 -0.75
C ASN A 34 -7.48 15.27 0.75
N LEU A 35 -6.80 14.35 1.44
CA LEU A 35 -6.45 14.48 2.85
C LEU A 35 -5.29 15.46 3.08
N LEU A 36 -4.45 15.69 2.06
CA LEU A 36 -3.39 16.69 2.12
C LEU A 36 -3.96 18.09 1.93
N SER A 37 -3.53 19.03 2.77
CA SER A 37 -3.83 20.44 2.59
C SER A 37 -2.93 21.05 1.52
N ASN A 38 -3.49 21.74 0.53
CA ASN A 38 -2.70 22.46 -0.48
C ASN A 38 -1.67 21.56 -1.21
N GLY A 39 -2.14 20.38 -1.65
CA GLY A 39 -1.37 19.45 -2.51
C GLY A 39 -1.31 19.86 -3.98
N ASP A 40 -2.06 20.90 -4.37
CA ASP A 40 -1.97 21.60 -5.65
C ASP A 40 -1.00 22.78 -5.62
N PHE A 41 -0.44 23.10 -4.45
CA PHE A 41 0.56 24.14 -4.23
C PHE A 41 0.12 25.55 -4.67
N GLN A 42 -1.17 25.86 -4.66
CA GLN A 42 -1.63 27.22 -4.99
C GLN A 42 -1.43 28.23 -3.84
N ASN A 43 -1.38 27.75 -2.58
CA ASN A 43 -1.47 28.58 -1.39
C ASN A 43 -0.19 28.58 -0.52
N ARG A 44 0.98 28.84 -1.14
CA ARG A 44 2.29 28.87 -0.45
C ARG A 44 2.60 27.53 0.26
N LEU A 45 3.66 27.45 1.08
CA LEU A 45 4.05 26.22 1.78
C LEU A 45 3.63 26.21 3.26
N LYS A 46 2.64 27.02 3.67
CA LYS A 46 2.28 27.17 5.10
C LYS A 46 1.95 25.84 5.80
N THR A 47 1.34 24.90 5.08
CA THR A 47 0.92 23.60 5.61
C THR A 47 2.00 22.52 5.46
N TRP A 48 3.08 22.80 4.74
CA TRP A 48 4.14 21.85 4.42
C TRP A 48 5.36 22.13 5.29
N LYS A 49 5.78 21.14 6.07
CA LYS A 49 7.00 21.22 6.86
C LYS A 49 8.17 20.66 6.06
N LEU A 50 9.30 21.38 6.06
CA LEU A 50 10.57 20.85 5.57
C LEU A 50 11.25 20.03 6.65
N GLU A 51 11.70 18.84 6.29
CA GLU A 51 12.67 18.06 7.05
C GLU A 51 13.88 17.84 6.16
N SER A 52 15.08 18.06 6.70
CA SER A 52 16.32 17.88 5.96
C SER A 52 17.35 17.28 6.89
N TYR A 53 17.96 16.17 6.49
CA TYR A 53 18.86 15.42 7.36
C TYR A 53 20.12 16.21 7.75
N ARG A 54 20.73 16.94 6.81
CA ARG A 54 21.89 17.82 7.07
C ARG A 54 21.53 19.29 7.19
N ASN A 55 20.24 19.64 7.22
CA ASN A 55 19.75 21.03 7.22
C ASN A 55 20.25 21.86 6.02
N GLN A 56 20.46 21.24 4.86
CA GLN A 56 20.98 21.89 3.65
C GLN A 56 19.99 21.89 2.49
N GLY A 57 19.09 20.91 2.45
CA GLY A 57 18.01 20.87 1.47
C GLY A 57 17.00 21.99 1.68
N THR A 58 16.32 22.36 0.61
CA THR A 58 15.32 23.44 0.61
C THR A 58 14.05 23.02 -0.10
N HIS A 59 12.95 23.71 0.23
CA HIS A 59 11.70 23.60 -0.51
C HIS A 59 11.16 24.97 -0.92
N ARG A 60 10.53 25.04 -2.09
CA ARG A 60 9.80 26.24 -2.53
C ARG A 60 8.71 25.87 -3.50
N ILE A 61 7.81 26.81 -3.76
CA ILE A 61 6.89 26.69 -4.89
C ILE A 61 7.57 27.26 -6.12
N ASP A 62 7.67 26.45 -7.17
CA ASP A 62 8.11 26.87 -8.48
C ASP A 62 6.89 27.33 -9.29
N GLN A 63 6.84 28.64 -9.56
CA GLN A 63 5.78 29.27 -10.35
C GLN A 63 6.06 29.24 -11.85
N GLN A 64 7.31 28.92 -12.23
CA GLN A 64 7.77 28.87 -13.62
C GLN A 64 7.63 27.47 -14.18
N LEU A 65 8.13 26.45 -13.46
CA LEU A 65 7.96 25.07 -13.86
C LEU A 65 6.62 24.53 -13.34
N ARG A 66 5.64 24.43 -14.24
CA ARG A 66 4.28 23.98 -13.96
C ARG A 66 4.04 22.56 -14.47
N HIS A 67 3.04 21.90 -13.88
CA HIS A 67 2.42 20.70 -14.44
C HIS A 67 0.98 21.04 -14.83
N GLY A 68 0.71 21.14 -16.14
CA GLY A 68 -0.47 21.85 -16.62
C GLY A 68 -0.46 23.30 -16.14
N ASP A 69 -1.57 23.77 -15.57
CA ASP A 69 -1.68 25.14 -15.03
C ASP A 69 -1.23 25.27 -13.56
N GLN A 70 -0.92 24.14 -12.90
CA GLN A 70 -0.64 24.11 -11.47
C GLN A 70 0.84 24.43 -11.19
N PRO A 71 1.13 25.28 -10.19
CA PRO A 71 2.49 25.43 -9.69
C PRO A 71 2.98 24.13 -9.05
N THR A 72 4.29 24.02 -8.87
CA THR A 72 4.91 22.77 -8.38
C THR A 72 5.66 23.00 -7.08
N LEU A 73 5.68 21.99 -6.22
CA LEU A 73 6.63 21.94 -5.12
C LEU A 73 7.98 21.52 -5.67
N ARG A 74 9.00 22.33 -5.42
CA ARG A 74 10.39 22.05 -5.75
C ARG A 74 11.16 21.72 -4.48
N LEU A 75 11.89 20.61 -4.51
CA LEU A 75 12.91 20.24 -3.53
C LEU A 75 14.28 20.36 -4.18
N ASP A 76 15.21 21.03 -3.50
CA ASP A 76 16.59 21.20 -3.97
C ASP A 76 17.58 20.74 -2.91
N ASN A 77 18.48 19.85 -3.30
CA ASN A 77 19.66 19.47 -2.53
C ASN A 77 20.91 19.95 -3.28
N SER A 78 21.39 21.16 -2.96
CA SER A 78 22.62 21.72 -3.56
C SER A 78 23.89 20.99 -3.11
N SER A 79 23.80 20.32 -1.96
CA SER A 79 24.81 19.47 -1.35
C SER A 79 24.14 18.18 -0.88
N GLU A 80 24.95 17.18 -0.55
CA GLU A 80 24.49 15.85 -0.16
C GLU A 80 23.51 15.93 1.04
N ASP A 81 22.22 15.67 0.80
CA ASP A 81 21.18 15.67 1.83
C ASP A 81 20.07 14.65 1.51
N ASN A 82 19.17 14.42 2.46
CA ASN A 82 17.89 13.75 2.29
C ASN A 82 16.80 14.70 2.81
N THR A 83 15.89 15.09 1.92
CA THR A 83 14.95 16.17 2.17
C THR A 83 13.53 15.74 1.89
N MET A 84 12.62 16.13 2.78
CA MET A 84 11.21 15.82 2.71
C MET A 84 10.39 17.09 2.92
N ALA A 85 9.37 17.29 2.09
CA ALA A 85 8.27 18.18 2.45
C ALA A 85 7.10 17.30 2.94
N ASN A 86 6.67 17.45 4.18
CA ASN A 86 5.64 16.61 4.76
C ASN A 86 4.46 17.38 5.35
N GLN A 87 3.37 16.63 5.50
CA GLN A 87 2.23 17.00 6.31
C GLN A 87 1.94 15.90 7.31
N PHE A 88 1.45 16.32 8.47
CA PHE A 88 0.94 15.44 9.49
C PHE A 88 -0.54 15.16 9.22
N ILE A 89 -0.90 13.90 8.94
CA ILE A 89 -2.23 13.49 8.49
C ILE A 89 -2.84 12.48 9.47
N PRO A 90 -4.00 12.77 10.08
CA PRO A 90 -4.79 11.78 10.81
C PRO A 90 -5.25 10.66 9.88
N VAL A 91 -5.15 9.42 10.34
CA VAL A 91 -5.60 8.22 9.60
C VAL A 91 -6.43 7.31 10.49
N LYS A 92 -7.38 6.61 9.88
CA LYS A 92 -8.11 5.51 10.51
C LYS A 92 -7.18 4.30 10.60
N ARG A 93 -7.25 3.52 11.68
CA ARG A 93 -6.47 2.27 11.81
C ARG A 93 -6.88 1.26 10.73
N HIS A 94 -5.95 0.37 10.38
CA HIS A 94 -6.14 -0.72 9.41
C HIS A 94 -6.74 -0.29 8.07
N THR A 95 -6.56 0.96 7.69
CA THR A 95 -7.19 1.57 6.53
C THR A 95 -6.14 1.79 5.46
N HIS A 96 -6.47 1.43 4.24
CA HIS A 96 -5.59 1.63 3.10
C HIS A 96 -5.72 3.06 2.57
N TYR A 97 -4.58 3.63 2.22
CA TYR A 97 -4.46 4.96 1.66
C TYR A 97 -3.60 4.91 0.41
N ARG A 98 -3.91 5.79 -0.53
CA ARG A 98 -3.14 6.00 -1.75
C ARG A 98 -2.63 7.42 -1.80
N ILE A 99 -1.33 7.58 -1.95
CA ILE A 99 -0.69 8.84 -2.30
C ILE A 99 -0.30 8.82 -3.78
N THR A 100 -0.63 9.88 -4.52
CA THR A 100 -0.19 10.07 -5.91
C THR A 100 0.44 11.43 -6.08
N ALA A 101 1.42 11.53 -6.98
CA ALA A 101 1.97 12.79 -7.46
C ALA A 101 2.42 12.65 -8.91
N PHE A 102 2.43 13.76 -9.65
CA PHE A 102 3.28 13.88 -10.83
C PHE A 102 4.65 14.37 -10.39
N THR A 103 5.70 13.71 -10.84
CA THR A 103 7.06 13.96 -10.39
C THR A 103 8.01 14.07 -11.57
N LYS A 104 8.87 15.09 -11.52
CA LYS A 104 9.98 15.33 -12.43
C LYS A 104 11.26 15.42 -11.61
N ALA A 105 12.38 14.96 -12.14
CA ALA A 105 13.67 15.05 -11.47
C ALA A 105 14.77 15.45 -12.45
N GLU A 106 15.78 16.15 -11.95
CA GLU A 106 16.93 16.58 -12.73
C GLU A 106 18.21 16.48 -11.90
N GLY A 107 19.23 15.87 -12.52
CA GLY A 107 20.60 15.88 -11.99
C GLY A 107 20.78 15.20 -10.64
N ILE A 108 19.94 14.22 -10.28
CA ILE A 108 20.10 13.51 -9.00
C ILE A 108 21.40 12.71 -8.99
N ARG A 109 22.28 12.95 -8.01
CA ARG A 109 23.50 12.17 -7.79
C ARG A 109 23.48 11.54 -6.41
N PHE A 110 23.85 10.28 -6.33
CA PHE A 110 23.82 9.47 -5.11
C PHE A 110 25.21 9.40 -4.46
N PHE A 111 25.26 9.49 -3.13
CA PHE A 111 26.51 9.46 -2.36
C PHE A 111 26.64 8.23 -1.46
N GLU A 112 25.59 7.41 -1.39
CA GLU A 112 25.52 6.20 -0.58
C GLU A 112 25.19 4.98 -1.45
N SER A 113 25.03 3.79 -0.86
CA SER A 113 24.69 2.57 -1.59
C SER A 113 23.24 2.53 -2.08
N GLY A 114 22.33 3.25 -1.42
CA GLY A 114 20.96 3.37 -1.85
C GLY A 114 20.81 4.19 -3.13
N ARG A 115 19.72 3.95 -3.84
CA ARG A 115 19.42 4.52 -5.16
C ARG A 115 18.04 5.18 -5.20
N ASP A 116 17.62 5.72 -4.07
CA ASP A 116 16.32 6.35 -3.92
C ASP A 116 16.43 7.87 -4.11
N GLY A 117 16.03 8.31 -5.31
CA GLY A 117 15.97 9.73 -5.68
C GLY A 117 14.64 10.35 -5.24
N ALA A 118 13.91 10.90 -6.20
CA ALA A 118 12.61 11.50 -5.94
C ALA A 118 11.51 10.43 -5.76
N CYS A 119 10.83 10.45 -4.60
CA CYS A 119 9.77 9.49 -4.26
C CYS A 119 8.69 10.10 -3.33
N LEU A 120 7.67 9.31 -2.99
CA LEU A 120 6.70 9.62 -1.92
C LEU A 120 6.96 8.67 -0.75
N GLY A 121 6.81 9.11 0.50
CA GLY A 121 7.00 8.20 1.63
C GLY A 121 6.39 8.66 2.95
N ILE A 122 6.48 7.76 3.93
CA ILE A 122 6.08 8.02 5.32
C ILE A 122 7.33 8.19 6.17
N ARG A 123 7.47 9.36 6.79
CA ARG A 123 8.57 9.67 7.69
C ARG A 123 8.62 8.68 8.85
N GLY A 124 9.84 8.30 9.24
CA GLY A 124 10.06 7.36 10.35
C GLY A 124 9.74 5.90 10.03
N THR A 125 9.55 5.58 8.75
CA THR A 125 9.34 4.21 8.26
C THR A 125 10.25 3.94 7.06
N MET A 126 10.26 2.70 6.57
CA MET A 126 10.86 2.34 5.29
C MET A 126 9.84 2.30 4.13
N GLU A 127 8.61 2.77 4.37
CA GLU A 127 7.51 2.70 3.41
C GLU A 127 7.56 3.91 2.45
N ARG A 128 7.73 3.63 1.15
CA ARG A 128 7.78 4.64 0.07
C ARG A 128 7.32 4.10 -1.29
N SER A 129 7.08 5.00 -2.24
CA SER A 129 6.93 4.66 -3.66
C SER A 129 8.26 4.15 -4.23
N ALA A 130 8.19 3.53 -5.41
CA ALA A 130 9.37 3.43 -6.27
C ALA A 130 9.88 4.85 -6.59
N PRO A 131 11.20 5.09 -6.55
CA PRO A 131 11.76 6.37 -6.96
C PRO A 131 11.68 6.50 -8.48
N ILE A 132 11.73 7.74 -8.96
CA ILE A 132 11.91 8.00 -10.40
C ILE A 132 13.40 8.06 -10.76
N PRO A 133 13.78 7.87 -12.03
CA PRO A 133 15.16 8.00 -12.49
C PRO A 133 15.78 9.35 -12.12
N ALA A 134 17.11 9.36 -12.00
CA ALA A 134 17.88 10.52 -11.56
C ALA A 134 17.66 11.78 -12.41
N THR A 135 17.32 11.60 -13.68
CA THR A 135 16.78 12.65 -14.55
C THR A 135 15.63 12.03 -15.31
N SER A 136 14.44 12.62 -15.20
CA SER A 136 13.22 12.10 -15.79
C SER A 136 12.27 13.26 -16.02
N ASP A 137 11.55 13.22 -17.14
CA ASP A 137 10.39 14.09 -17.31
C ASP A 137 9.23 13.65 -16.42
N TRP A 138 8.17 14.46 -16.40
CA TRP A 138 6.97 14.25 -15.61
C TRP A 138 6.43 12.82 -15.76
N ARG A 139 6.27 12.17 -14.62
CA ARG A 139 5.60 10.87 -14.54
C ARG A 139 4.78 10.79 -13.28
N LYS A 140 3.66 10.09 -13.37
CA LYS A 140 2.84 9.80 -12.20
C LYS A 140 3.49 8.70 -11.38
N ILE A 141 3.66 8.95 -10.08
CA ILE A 141 4.04 7.95 -9.10
C ILE A 141 2.89 7.69 -8.13
N VAL A 142 2.81 6.45 -7.65
CA VAL A 142 1.76 5.95 -6.77
C VAL A 142 2.43 5.26 -5.59
N PHE A 143 1.88 5.51 -4.40
CA PHE A 143 2.28 4.88 -3.16
C PHE A 143 1.03 4.44 -2.40
N ASP A 144 0.83 3.14 -2.27
CA ASP A 144 -0.24 2.56 -1.47
C ASP A 144 0.33 2.08 -0.13
N PHE A 145 -0.37 2.34 0.96
CA PHE A 145 0.01 1.84 2.28
C PHE A 145 -1.21 1.56 3.16
N ASN A 146 -1.07 0.63 4.11
CA ASN A 146 -2.03 0.41 5.18
C ASN A 146 -1.57 1.17 6.44
N SER A 147 -2.47 1.90 7.09
CA SER A 147 -2.14 2.61 8.33
C SER A 147 -1.75 1.70 9.49
N ARG A 148 -2.07 0.39 9.42
CA ARG A 148 -1.86 -0.58 10.50
C ARG A 148 -2.47 -0.05 11.80
N GLU A 149 -1.75 -0.13 12.91
CA GLU A 149 -2.19 0.42 14.19
C GLU A 149 -2.00 1.95 14.30
N ARG A 150 -1.48 2.63 13.27
CA ARG A 150 -1.24 4.08 13.31
C ARG A 150 -2.57 4.82 13.21
N THR A 151 -2.71 5.84 14.03
CA THR A 151 -3.81 6.83 13.95
C THR A 151 -3.38 8.13 13.29
N ARG A 152 -2.10 8.21 12.89
CA ARG A 152 -1.46 9.38 12.28
C ARG A 152 -0.24 8.96 11.48
N VAL A 153 0.06 9.72 10.43
CA VAL A 153 1.27 9.56 9.61
C VAL A 153 1.82 10.92 9.22
N GLU A 154 3.13 11.01 9.03
CA GLU A 154 3.80 12.16 8.42
C GLU A 154 4.24 11.77 7.02
N VAL A 155 3.61 12.34 5.99
CA VAL A 155 3.74 11.86 4.61
C VAL A 155 4.00 12.99 3.65
N GLY A 156 4.69 12.68 2.55
CA GLY A 156 4.86 13.63 1.47
C GLY A 156 6.02 13.30 0.51
N PRO A 157 6.33 14.25 -0.38
CA PRO A 157 7.45 14.17 -1.31
C PRO A 157 8.82 14.12 -0.64
N HIS A 158 9.71 13.30 -1.19
CA HIS A 158 11.10 13.13 -0.80
C HIS A 158 12.05 13.36 -1.96
N LEU A 159 13.22 13.93 -1.67
CA LEU A 159 14.41 13.93 -2.51
C LEU A 159 15.55 13.28 -1.72
N GLY A 160 15.83 12.02 -2.03
CA GLY A 160 16.64 11.14 -1.20
C GLY A 160 15.78 10.20 -0.35
N TRP A 161 16.42 9.29 0.36
CA TRP A 161 15.78 8.40 1.33
C TRP A 161 16.81 7.88 2.35
N HIS A 162 16.41 6.95 3.22
CA HIS A 162 17.32 6.19 4.07
C HIS A 162 18.43 5.52 3.23
N ALA A 163 19.69 5.74 3.62
CA ALA A 163 20.89 5.28 2.91
C ALA A 163 20.95 5.74 1.43
N SER A 164 20.23 6.80 1.07
CA SER A 164 20.26 7.44 -0.25
C SER A 164 20.34 8.96 -0.09
N MET A 165 21.45 9.47 0.43
CA MET A 165 21.74 10.89 0.37
C MET A 165 22.06 11.34 -1.06
N VAL A 166 21.51 12.49 -1.46
CA VAL A 166 21.57 12.97 -2.84
C VAL A 166 21.87 14.46 -2.97
N THR A 167 22.42 14.84 -4.12
CA THR A 167 22.27 16.20 -4.69
C THR A 167 21.27 16.15 -5.84
N GLY A 168 20.72 17.30 -6.24
CA GLY A 168 19.85 17.42 -7.41
C GLY A 168 18.57 18.19 -7.10
N THR A 169 17.63 18.16 -8.04
CA THR A 169 16.34 18.83 -7.91
C THR A 169 15.21 17.89 -8.30
N ALA A 170 14.10 17.97 -7.56
CA ALA A 170 12.86 17.28 -7.91
C ALA A 170 11.67 18.20 -7.77
N TRP A 171 10.70 18.03 -8.67
CA TRP A 171 9.45 18.77 -8.68
C TRP A 171 8.28 17.80 -8.53
N PHE A 172 7.31 18.21 -7.74
CA PHE A 172 6.11 17.46 -7.44
C PHE A 172 4.89 18.33 -7.73
N ALA A 173 3.90 17.75 -8.40
CA ALA A 173 2.64 18.40 -8.70
C ALA A 173 1.48 17.51 -8.31
N GLU A 174 0.35 18.14 -7.98
CA GLU A 174 -0.93 17.47 -7.72
C GLU A 174 -0.80 16.32 -6.70
N VAL A 175 -0.11 16.58 -5.58
CA VAL A 175 0.09 15.59 -4.53
C VAL A 175 -1.23 15.35 -3.83
N ARG A 176 -1.71 14.11 -3.90
CA ARG A 176 -3.01 13.71 -3.37
C ARG A 176 -2.85 12.50 -2.48
N MET A 177 -3.46 12.54 -1.30
CA MET A 177 -3.65 11.37 -0.44
C MET A 177 -5.15 11.15 -0.27
N VAL A 178 -5.61 9.93 -0.55
CA VAL A 178 -7.02 9.55 -0.41
C VAL A 178 -7.12 8.25 0.36
N GLU A 179 -8.23 8.04 1.08
CA GLU A 179 -8.62 6.71 1.55
C GLU A 179 -8.89 5.82 0.33
N ASN A 180 -8.19 4.70 0.24
CA ASN A 180 -8.27 3.79 -0.90
C ASN A 180 -9.14 2.59 -0.53
N SER A 181 -10.46 2.79 -0.55
CA SER A 181 -11.45 1.74 -0.27
C SER A 181 -11.45 0.60 -1.30
N GLN A 182 -10.73 0.75 -2.41
CA GLN A 182 -10.51 -0.30 -3.42
C GLN A 182 -9.15 -1.01 -3.25
N ALA A 183 -8.33 -0.62 -2.28
CA ALA A 183 -7.11 -1.35 -1.99
C ALA A 183 -7.46 -2.77 -1.54
N ARG A 184 -6.74 -3.75 -2.08
CA ARG A 184 -6.84 -5.12 -1.58
C ARG A 184 -6.43 -5.09 -0.10
N PRO A 185 -7.14 -5.83 0.77
CA PRO A 185 -6.75 -5.98 2.17
C PRO A 185 -5.27 -6.37 2.29
N GLU A 186 -4.63 -6.09 3.44
CA GLU A 186 -3.28 -6.59 3.67
C GLU A 186 -3.32 -8.12 3.66
N ASN A 187 -2.50 -8.74 2.81
CA ASN A 187 -2.36 -10.19 2.80
C ASN A 187 -1.65 -10.61 4.09
N LEU A 188 -2.30 -11.42 4.91
CA LEU A 188 -1.70 -11.96 6.12
C LEU A 188 -0.70 -13.09 5.85
N PHE A 189 -0.73 -13.71 4.66
CA PHE A 189 0.34 -14.59 4.22
C PHE A 189 1.58 -13.78 3.83
N LEU A 190 2.74 -14.19 4.32
CA LEU A 190 4.02 -13.72 3.82
C LEU A 190 4.31 -14.36 2.46
N ASN A 191 4.68 -13.55 1.46
CA ASN A 191 5.03 -14.06 0.12
C ASN A 191 3.95 -15.02 -0.46
N GLY A 192 2.67 -14.65 -0.33
CA GLY A 192 1.53 -15.44 -0.83
C GLY A 192 1.37 -15.47 -2.35
N ASP A 193 2.10 -14.61 -3.07
CA ASP A 193 2.21 -14.62 -4.53
C ASP A 193 3.48 -15.32 -5.04
N PHE A 194 4.30 -15.85 -4.13
CA PHE A 194 5.50 -16.65 -4.40
C PHE A 194 6.61 -15.95 -5.20
N HIS A 195 6.62 -14.61 -5.29
CA HIS A 195 7.64 -13.89 -6.05
C HIS A 195 9.04 -13.97 -5.43
N GLN A 196 9.14 -14.28 -4.13
CA GLN A 196 10.40 -14.52 -3.41
C GLN A 196 10.74 -16.02 -3.28
N GLY A 197 10.10 -16.87 -4.08
CA GLY A 197 10.22 -18.32 -3.94
C GLY A 197 9.39 -18.85 -2.78
N LEU A 198 9.97 -19.74 -1.96
CA LEU A 198 9.24 -20.49 -0.92
C LEU A 198 9.86 -20.35 0.49
N GLN A 199 10.67 -19.33 0.73
CA GLN A 199 11.40 -19.16 2.01
C GLN A 199 10.48 -19.08 3.24
N GLU A 200 9.28 -18.52 3.07
CA GLU A 200 8.28 -18.33 4.14
C GLU A 200 7.25 -19.47 4.22
N TRP A 201 7.46 -20.55 3.46
CA TRP A 201 6.51 -21.65 3.37
C TRP A 201 7.17 -22.92 3.87
N ASP A 202 6.50 -23.60 4.79
CA ASP A 202 6.90 -24.93 5.24
C ASP A 202 6.13 -26.02 4.45
N THR A 203 6.63 -27.25 4.48
CA THR A 203 5.88 -28.42 3.99
C THR A 203 5.46 -29.26 5.19
N VAL A 204 4.17 -29.56 5.28
CA VAL A 204 3.65 -30.63 6.13
C VAL A 204 3.16 -31.76 5.25
N SER A 205 3.53 -33.00 5.56
CA SER A 205 3.11 -34.18 4.82
C SER A 205 2.81 -35.30 5.81
N TYR A 206 1.66 -35.96 5.63
CA TYR A 206 1.20 -37.00 6.54
C TYR A 206 2.15 -38.21 6.59
N GLN A 207 2.62 -38.65 5.42
CA GLN A 207 3.57 -39.76 5.29
C GLN A 207 5.02 -39.30 5.16
N GLY A 208 5.29 -38.00 5.26
CA GLY A 208 6.61 -37.39 5.08
C GLY A 208 7.17 -37.45 3.64
N ARG A 209 6.34 -37.73 2.63
CA ARG A 209 6.77 -38.00 1.24
C ARG A 209 6.52 -36.84 0.30
N GLY A 210 5.44 -36.09 0.49
CA GLY A 210 5.14 -34.93 -0.34
C GLY A 210 6.04 -33.73 -0.04
N ARG A 211 6.18 -32.86 -1.04
CA ARG A 211 7.02 -31.66 -0.99
C ARG A 211 6.33 -30.53 -1.75
N HIS A 212 6.42 -29.31 -1.24
CA HIS A 212 6.19 -28.13 -2.07
C HIS A 212 7.38 -27.84 -2.98
N ARG A 213 7.14 -27.20 -4.12
CA ARG A 213 8.17 -26.63 -5.02
C ARG A 213 7.62 -25.39 -5.71
N LEU A 214 8.49 -24.49 -6.14
CA LEU A 214 8.12 -23.44 -7.07
C LEU A 214 8.18 -24.04 -8.48
N ASP A 215 7.12 -23.84 -9.27
CA ASP A 215 7.03 -24.30 -10.65
C ASP A 215 7.19 -23.09 -11.60
N PRO A 216 8.29 -23.01 -12.36
CA PRO A 216 8.53 -21.92 -13.31
C PRO A 216 7.86 -22.14 -14.67
N GLU A 217 7.22 -23.29 -14.92
CA GLU A 217 6.60 -23.64 -16.20
C GLU A 217 5.08 -23.49 -16.14
N VAL A 218 4.46 -23.89 -15.04
CA VAL A 218 3.02 -23.70 -14.82
C VAL A 218 2.77 -22.35 -14.18
N LEU A 219 2.49 -21.35 -15.01
CA LEU A 219 2.35 -19.95 -14.60
C LEU A 219 0.90 -19.54 -14.33
N PHE A 220 0.72 -18.59 -13.41
CA PHE A 220 -0.54 -17.85 -13.25
C PHE A 220 -0.29 -16.35 -13.38
N GLY A 221 -0.91 -15.72 -14.37
CA GLY A 221 -0.65 -14.32 -14.70
C GLY A 221 0.84 -14.04 -15.01
N GLY A 222 1.53 -14.99 -15.64
CA GLY A 222 2.96 -14.88 -15.99
C GLY A 222 3.95 -15.09 -14.85
N ARG A 223 3.49 -15.47 -13.65
CA ARG A 223 4.35 -15.71 -12.47
C ARG A 223 4.44 -17.20 -12.12
N PRO A 224 5.59 -17.67 -11.60
CA PRO A 224 5.74 -19.02 -11.06
C PRO A 224 4.72 -19.33 -9.98
N THR A 225 4.38 -20.61 -9.81
CA THR A 225 3.32 -21.04 -8.88
C THR A 225 3.82 -22.03 -7.85
N LEU A 226 3.13 -22.10 -6.72
CA LEU A 226 3.37 -23.13 -5.71
C LEU A 226 2.84 -24.46 -6.22
N ARG A 227 3.69 -25.48 -6.30
CA ARG A 227 3.34 -26.83 -6.72
C ARG A 227 3.42 -27.80 -5.55
N LEU A 228 2.33 -28.52 -5.29
CA LEU A 228 2.29 -29.69 -4.43
C LEU A 228 2.19 -30.95 -5.28
N ASN A 229 2.99 -31.97 -4.98
CA ASN A 229 2.97 -33.22 -5.75
C ASN A 229 3.14 -34.45 -4.86
N ASN A 230 2.19 -35.37 -5.00
CA ASN A 230 2.19 -36.64 -4.32
C ASN A 230 2.40 -37.75 -5.36
N LYS A 231 3.63 -38.29 -5.45
CA LYS A 231 3.94 -39.45 -6.32
C LYS A 231 3.35 -40.76 -5.80
N ARG A 232 3.10 -40.84 -4.50
CA ARG A 232 2.45 -41.94 -3.78
C ARG A 232 1.33 -41.35 -2.91
N ALA A 233 0.42 -42.20 -2.43
CA ALA A 233 -0.65 -41.79 -1.53
C ALA A 233 -0.09 -40.99 -0.35
N ASP A 234 -0.54 -39.74 -0.22
CA ASP A 234 -0.16 -38.84 0.86
C ASP A 234 -1.18 -37.69 0.97
N HIS A 235 -1.14 -36.95 2.08
CA HIS A 235 -1.73 -35.63 2.23
C HIS A 235 -0.59 -34.65 2.47
N THR A 236 -0.50 -33.62 1.63
CA THR A 236 0.56 -32.61 1.70
C THR A 236 -0.03 -31.22 1.78
N MET A 237 0.59 -30.35 2.56
CA MET A 237 0.22 -28.96 2.79
C MET A 237 1.47 -28.09 2.64
N ALA A 238 1.32 -26.93 2.00
CA ALA A 238 2.23 -25.82 2.23
C ALA A 238 1.61 -24.92 3.30
N ASN A 239 2.33 -24.66 4.39
CA ASN A 239 1.76 -24.01 5.57
C ASN A 239 2.54 -22.76 5.98
N GLN A 240 1.80 -21.84 6.60
CA GLN A 240 2.32 -20.75 7.43
C GLN A 240 1.56 -20.73 8.75
N ILE A 241 2.22 -20.26 9.81
CA ILE A 241 1.58 -19.92 11.08
C ILE A 241 1.29 -18.41 11.04
N ILE A 242 0.00 -18.07 11.07
CA ILE A 242 -0.47 -16.68 10.95
C ILE A 242 -1.13 -16.25 12.25
N ALA A 243 -0.68 -15.13 12.80
CA ALA A 243 -1.32 -14.49 13.95
C ALA A 243 -2.73 -13.99 13.60
N VAL A 244 -3.70 -14.28 14.46
CA VAL A 244 -5.10 -13.85 14.32
C VAL A 244 -5.60 -13.19 15.59
N LYS A 245 -6.56 -12.27 15.46
CA LYS A 245 -7.26 -11.67 16.60
C LYS A 245 -8.36 -12.65 17.04
N PRO A 246 -8.52 -12.95 18.34
CA PRO A 246 -9.64 -13.76 18.81
C PRO A 246 -11.00 -13.18 18.40
N ASN A 247 -11.98 -14.06 18.22
CA ASN A 247 -13.38 -13.78 17.87
C ASN A 247 -13.50 -12.85 16.67
N THR A 248 -12.70 -13.13 15.63
CA THR A 248 -12.62 -12.33 14.42
C THR A 248 -12.78 -13.22 13.20
N SER A 249 -13.56 -12.72 12.25
CA SER A 249 -13.81 -13.37 10.96
C SER A 249 -12.65 -13.15 9.99
N TYR A 250 -12.30 -14.18 9.25
CA TYR A 250 -11.24 -14.17 8.26
C TYR A 250 -11.68 -14.84 6.96
N ARG A 251 -11.09 -14.39 5.86
CA ARG A 251 -11.25 -15.01 4.54
C ARG A 251 -9.89 -15.31 3.94
N ILE A 252 -9.76 -16.52 3.39
CA ILE A 252 -8.61 -16.97 2.62
C ILE A 252 -9.07 -17.24 1.19
N THR A 253 -8.29 -16.81 0.22
CA THR A 253 -8.51 -17.10 -1.20
C THR A 253 -7.23 -17.54 -1.87
N ALA A 254 -7.35 -18.38 -2.90
CA ALA A 254 -6.26 -18.71 -3.80
C ALA A 254 -6.83 -19.05 -5.19
N PHE A 255 -6.00 -18.97 -6.22
CA PHE A 255 -6.25 -19.68 -7.46
C PHE A 255 -5.62 -21.06 -7.37
N ALA A 256 -6.34 -22.11 -7.77
CA ALA A 256 -5.89 -23.48 -7.72
C ALA A 256 -6.14 -24.20 -9.05
N ARG A 257 -5.19 -25.06 -9.43
CA ARG A 257 -5.25 -25.94 -10.61
C ARG A 257 -4.84 -27.35 -10.17
N THR A 258 -5.42 -28.38 -10.77
CA THR A 258 -5.11 -29.79 -10.46
C THR A 258 -4.89 -30.60 -11.72
N GLU A 259 -4.01 -31.60 -11.62
CA GLU A 259 -3.78 -32.56 -12.69
C GLU A 259 -3.58 -33.96 -12.12
N GLY A 260 -4.38 -34.91 -12.66
CA GLY A 260 -4.23 -36.33 -12.39
C GLY A 260 -4.35 -36.71 -10.92
N VAL A 261 -5.21 -36.02 -10.16
CA VAL A 261 -5.44 -36.38 -8.75
C VAL A 261 -6.20 -37.71 -8.68
N GLN A 262 -5.69 -38.64 -7.88
CA GLN A 262 -6.28 -39.95 -7.66
C GLN A 262 -6.47 -40.18 -6.17
N PHE A 263 -7.69 -40.54 -5.76
CA PHE A 263 -8.02 -40.85 -4.37
C PHE A 263 -7.58 -42.27 -4.04
N MET A 264 -6.80 -42.41 -2.98
CA MET A 264 -6.19 -43.71 -2.61
C MET A 264 -6.85 -44.31 -1.38
N GLU A 265 -7.18 -43.50 -0.36
CA GLU A 265 -7.83 -43.95 0.87
C GLU A 265 -8.77 -42.89 1.44
N GLY A 266 -9.90 -43.36 1.98
CA GLY A 266 -10.74 -42.72 3.01
C GLY A 266 -11.61 -41.53 2.60
N GLY A 267 -11.31 -40.84 1.50
CA GLY A 267 -12.02 -39.61 1.14
C GLY A 267 -11.80 -39.16 -0.30
N GLU A 268 -12.51 -38.09 -0.67
CA GLU A 268 -12.52 -37.52 -2.03
C GLU A 268 -12.03 -36.07 -2.05
N ASP A 269 -11.17 -35.67 -1.11
CA ASP A 269 -10.61 -34.33 -1.07
C ASP A 269 -9.32 -34.27 -1.89
N SER A 270 -9.37 -33.47 -2.95
CA SER A 270 -8.29 -33.18 -3.89
C SER A 270 -7.46 -31.98 -3.37
N ALA A 271 -7.41 -30.87 -4.10
CA ALA A 271 -6.80 -29.63 -3.65
C ALA A 271 -7.84 -28.70 -3.00
N CYS A 272 -7.47 -28.10 -1.86
CA CYS A 272 -8.28 -27.14 -1.12
C CYS A 272 -7.40 -26.19 -0.29
N LEU A 273 -8.00 -25.18 0.32
CA LEU A 273 -7.41 -24.40 1.42
C LEU A 273 -7.86 -25.00 2.75
N GLY A 274 -7.06 -24.92 3.80
CA GLY A 274 -7.53 -25.32 5.11
C GLY A 274 -6.65 -24.96 6.28
N ILE A 275 -7.22 -25.16 7.48
CA ILE A 275 -6.59 -24.88 8.76
C ILE A 275 -6.21 -26.21 9.40
N ARG A 276 -4.91 -26.43 9.59
CA ARG A 276 -4.38 -27.65 10.21
C ARG A 276 -4.84 -27.75 11.66
N GLY A 277 -5.12 -28.98 12.09
CA GLY A 277 -5.65 -29.27 13.42
C GLY A 277 -7.16 -29.04 13.55
N THR A 278 -7.85 -28.69 12.46
CA THR A 278 -9.30 -28.50 12.42
C THR A 278 -9.90 -29.24 11.22
N PHE A 279 -11.23 -29.15 11.06
CA PHE A 279 -11.95 -29.59 9.86
C PHE A 279 -12.36 -28.43 8.94
N GLU A 280 -11.88 -27.20 9.23
CA GLU A 280 -12.19 -26.01 8.44
C GLU A 280 -11.37 -26.01 7.13
N LYS A 281 -12.06 -26.18 5.99
CA LYS A 281 -11.46 -26.19 4.65
C LYS A 281 -12.38 -25.55 3.62
N SER A 282 -11.80 -25.07 2.52
CA SER A 282 -12.58 -24.66 1.36
C SER A 282 -13.23 -25.87 0.69
N ASP A 283 -14.13 -25.59 -0.25
CA ASP A 283 -14.49 -26.59 -1.25
C ASP A 283 -13.24 -27.09 -1.97
N ARG A 284 -13.29 -28.39 -2.31
CA ARG A 284 -12.28 -29.05 -3.12
C ARG A 284 -12.47 -28.70 -4.59
N ILE A 285 -11.40 -28.73 -5.38
CA ILE A 285 -11.49 -28.59 -6.84
C ILE A 285 -11.51 -29.96 -7.54
N PRO A 286 -12.00 -30.11 -8.78
CA PRO A 286 -12.03 -31.42 -9.43
C PRO A 286 -10.64 -32.08 -9.53
N PRO A 287 -10.55 -33.42 -9.68
CA PRO A 287 -9.25 -34.11 -9.72
C PRO A 287 -8.33 -33.69 -10.87
N THR A 288 -8.91 -33.14 -11.94
CA THR A 288 -8.20 -32.44 -13.01
C THR A 288 -9.05 -31.25 -13.40
N SER A 289 -8.49 -30.05 -13.28
CA SER A 289 -9.19 -28.81 -13.59
C SER A 289 -8.18 -27.72 -13.91
N ASP A 290 -8.60 -26.76 -14.74
CA ASP A 290 -7.82 -25.53 -14.93
C ASP A 290 -8.01 -24.58 -13.73
N TRP A 291 -7.28 -23.47 -13.74
CA TRP A 291 -7.29 -22.46 -12.69
C TRP A 291 -8.71 -22.02 -12.31
N GLN A 292 -9.02 -22.17 -11.02
CA GLN A 292 -10.25 -21.65 -10.43
C GLN A 292 -9.95 -21.00 -9.10
N LYS A 293 -10.74 -19.99 -8.73
CA LYS A 293 -10.61 -19.34 -7.44
C LYS A 293 -11.33 -20.17 -6.38
N ILE A 294 -10.62 -20.51 -5.31
CA ILE A 294 -11.16 -21.15 -4.11
C ILE A 294 -11.12 -20.19 -2.93
N THR A 295 -12.08 -20.36 -2.01
CA THR A 295 -12.27 -19.49 -0.85
C THR A 295 -12.57 -20.33 0.39
N LEU A 296 -11.96 -19.98 1.51
CA LEU A 296 -12.29 -20.47 2.85
C LEU A 296 -12.60 -19.26 3.73
N GLU A 297 -13.75 -19.27 4.41
CA GLU A 297 -14.08 -18.32 5.46
C GLU A 297 -14.13 -19.04 6.80
N PHE A 298 -13.60 -18.41 7.85
CA PHE A 298 -13.55 -19.01 9.18
C PHE A 298 -13.59 -17.96 10.29
N GLU A 299 -14.03 -18.37 11.47
CA GLU A 299 -14.03 -17.56 12.69
C GLU A 299 -12.89 -18.00 13.59
N SER A 300 -12.02 -17.07 14.02
CA SER A 300 -10.86 -17.43 14.85
C SER A 300 -11.25 -18.02 16.21
N GLY A 301 -12.45 -17.72 16.73
CA GLY A 301 -12.83 -18.11 18.10
C GLY A 301 -11.78 -17.63 19.10
N ASN A 302 -11.39 -18.46 20.07
CA ASN A 302 -10.36 -18.05 21.04
C ASN A 302 -8.91 -18.15 20.51
N ARG A 303 -8.69 -18.51 19.24
CA ARG A 303 -7.35 -18.67 18.66
C ARG A 303 -6.66 -17.32 18.51
N THR A 304 -5.37 -17.30 18.84
CA THR A 304 -4.46 -16.17 18.60
C THR A 304 -3.53 -16.39 17.40
N GLU A 305 -3.48 -17.62 16.89
CA GLU A 305 -2.76 -18.01 15.68
C GLU A 305 -3.46 -19.19 15.01
N VAL A 306 -3.21 -19.36 13.71
CA VAL A 306 -3.66 -20.49 12.91
C VAL A 306 -2.54 -21.01 12.03
N GLU A 307 -2.45 -22.34 11.90
CA GLU A 307 -1.58 -22.97 10.91
C GLU A 307 -2.41 -23.30 9.67
N VAL A 308 -2.10 -22.64 8.55
CA VAL A 308 -3.02 -22.51 7.43
C VAL A 308 -2.30 -22.47 6.09
N GLY A 309 -2.95 -22.93 5.03
CA GLY A 309 -2.42 -22.83 3.68
C GLY A 309 -3.10 -23.74 2.66
N PRO A 310 -2.49 -23.95 1.49
CA PRO A 310 -2.96 -24.86 0.45
C PRO A 310 -2.64 -26.33 0.73
N HIS A 311 -3.58 -27.22 0.39
CA HIS A 311 -3.50 -28.66 0.60
C HIS A 311 -3.66 -29.43 -0.71
N LEU A 312 -2.99 -30.58 -0.83
CA LEU A 312 -3.25 -31.65 -1.79
C LEU A 312 -3.53 -32.93 -1.00
N GLY A 313 -4.79 -33.35 -1.00
CA GLY A 313 -5.36 -34.26 -0.02
C GLY A 313 -5.96 -33.49 1.17
N TRP A 314 -6.57 -34.23 2.08
CA TRP A 314 -7.07 -33.70 3.36
C TRP A 314 -7.08 -34.80 4.42
N HIS A 315 -7.60 -34.50 5.62
CA HIS A 315 -7.89 -35.48 6.65
C HIS A 315 -8.67 -36.66 6.06
N SER A 316 -8.15 -37.87 6.25
CA SER A 316 -8.67 -39.12 5.67
C SER A 316 -8.76 -39.16 4.15
N SER A 317 -8.11 -38.25 3.41
CA SER A 317 -8.06 -38.27 1.94
C SER A 317 -6.60 -38.22 1.47
N MET A 318 -5.98 -39.40 1.36
CA MET A 318 -4.65 -39.51 0.77
C MET A 318 -4.77 -39.61 -0.75
N VAL A 319 -3.99 -38.80 -1.46
CA VAL A 319 -4.05 -38.71 -2.91
C VAL A 319 -2.69 -38.88 -3.57
N LYS A 320 -2.70 -39.34 -4.83
CA LYS A 320 -1.62 -39.11 -5.80
C LYS A 320 -2.01 -37.97 -6.72
N GLY A 321 -1.04 -37.30 -7.34
CA GLY A 321 -1.29 -36.27 -8.35
C GLY A 321 -0.56 -34.96 -8.06
N THR A 322 -0.98 -33.90 -8.74
CA THR A 322 -0.36 -32.58 -8.62
C THR A 322 -1.42 -31.49 -8.47
N ALA A 323 -1.12 -30.50 -7.65
CA ALA A 323 -1.87 -29.26 -7.57
C ALA A 323 -0.93 -28.06 -7.62
N TRP A 324 -1.41 -26.97 -8.21
CA TRP A 324 -0.73 -25.69 -8.25
C TRP A 324 -1.61 -24.61 -7.62
N PHE A 325 -0.97 -23.65 -6.95
CA PHE A 325 -1.62 -22.54 -6.29
C PHE A 325 -0.94 -21.23 -6.62
N ALA A 326 -1.74 -20.17 -6.73
CA ALA A 326 -1.29 -18.81 -6.99
C ALA A 326 -2.11 -17.79 -6.21
N ASP A 327 -1.49 -16.64 -5.90
CA ASP A 327 -2.10 -15.53 -5.16
C ASP A 327 -2.85 -15.99 -3.89
N VAL A 328 -2.17 -16.77 -3.05
CA VAL A 328 -2.69 -17.20 -1.76
C VAL A 328 -2.78 -15.99 -0.85
N PHE A 329 -3.99 -15.69 -0.40
CA PHE A 329 -4.31 -14.42 0.21
C PHE A 329 -5.22 -14.62 1.40
N MET A 330 -4.89 -14.03 2.55
CA MET A 330 -5.74 -14.04 3.74
C MET A 330 -5.96 -12.62 4.23
N GLU A 331 -7.20 -12.32 4.62
CA GLU A 331 -7.60 -11.01 5.14
C GLU A 331 -8.53 -11.18 6.34
N LYS A 332 -8.53 -10.16 7.20
CA LYS A 332 -9.59 -9.95 8.18
C LYS A 332 -10.87 -9.48 7.47
N ARG A 333 -12.01 -10.02 7.86
CA ARG A 333 -13.35 -9.62 7.38
C ARG A 333 -14.01 -8.58 8.29
#